data_AF-A0A7V0QIJ7-F1
#
_entry.id   AF-A0A7V0QIJ7-F1
#
_cell.length_a   1.000
_cell.length_b   1.000
_cell.length_c   1.000
_cell.angle_alpha   90.00
_cell.angle_beta   90.00
_cell.angle_gamma   90.00
#
_symmetry.space_group_name_H-M   'P 1'
#
loop_
_entity.id
_entity.type
_entity.pdbx_description
1 polymer ?
#
loop_
_entity_poly.entity_id
_entity_poly.type
_entity_poly.pdbx_seq_one_letter_code
_entity_poly.pdbx_strand_id
1 'polypeptide(L)'
;MAITWIGFLLSLFLLFIISRKSLWAGLVVAAFTLGVFTLPFQHIWQETYATLTDPSILLLSFGVGLIPMIGGTMELSGLMNDLINNLRIGKRLFSAFSPALLGMLPIPGGALLSAPLLKKVAKGTSGVKQSGINVWFRH
;
A
#
# COMPACT_ATOMS: atom_id res chain seq x y z
N MET A 1 24.05 20.91 7.78
CA MET A 1 24.26 19.57 7.18
C MET A 1 24.25 18.45 8.22
N ALA A 2 25.03 18.47 9.30
CA ALA A 2 25.00 17.36 10.27
C ALA A 2 23.62 17.13 10.91
N ILE A 3 22.94 18.22 11.31
CA ILE A 3 21.61 18.18 11.94
C ILE A 3 20.55 17.58 11.01
N THR A 4 20.57 17.90 9.72
CA THR A 4 19.62 17.37 8.72
C THR A 4 19.83 15.88 8.51
N TRP A 5 21.07 15.40 8.51
CA TRP A 5 21.37 13.96 8.42
C TRP A 5 20.92 13.20 9.67
N ILE A 6 21.09 13.78 10.86
CA ILE A 6 20.59 13.19 12.11
C ILE A 6 19.05 13.09 12.07
N GLY A 7 18.37 14.17 11.67
CA GLY A 7 16.91 14.18 11.53
C GLY A 7 16.40 13.14 10.52
N PHE A 8 17.12 12.98 9.39
CA PHE A 8 16.80 11.97 8.39
C PHE A 8 16.98 10.53 8.88
N LEU A 9 18.09 10.23 9.56
CA LEU A 9 18.32 8.90 10.14
C LEU A 9 17.31 8.61 11.25
N LEU A 10 16.99 9.61 12.08
CA LEU A 10 16.00 9.48 13.14
C LEU A 10 14.59 9.24 12.56
N SER A 11 14.20 9.97 11.51
CA SER A 11 12.90 9.77 10.87
C SER A 11 12.77 8.38 10.24
N LEU A 12 13.82 7.88 9.58
CA LEU A 12 13.86 6.50 9.08
C LEU A 12 13.78 5.46 10.20
N PHE A 13 14.53 5.67 11.29
CA PHE A 13 14.50 4.77 12.44
C PHE A 13 13.10 4.69 13.06
N LEU A 14 12.46 5.84 13.29
CA LEU A 14 11.09 5.92 13.79
C LEU A 14 10.09 5.30 12.81
N LEU A 15 10.25 5.54 11.51
CA LEU A 15 9.43 4.93 10.46
C LEU A 15 9.48 3.40 10.58
N PHE A 16 10.66 2.80 10.65
CA PHE A 16 10.80 1.34 10.71
C PHE A 16 10.26 0.73 12.01
N ILE A 17 10.43 1.40 13.15
CA ILE A 17 9.93 0.88 14.44
C ILE A 17 8.42 0.98 14.52
N ILE A 18 7.85 2.14 14.17
CA ILE A 18 6.41 2.40 14.35
C ILE A 18 5.61 1.67 13.25
N SER A 19 6.12 1.59 12.02
CA SER A 19 5.44 0.90 10.91
C SER A 19 5.22 -0.60 11.16
N ARG A 20 5.99 -1.21 12.07
CA ARG A 20 5.78 -2.60 12.52
C ARG A 20 4.42 -2.79 13.19
N LYS A 21 3.85 -1.74 13.79
CA LYS A 21 2.53 -1.74 14.43
C LYS A 21 1.49 -0.99 13.60
N SER A 22 1.85 0.16 13.04
CA SER A 22 0.96 1.02 12.27
C SER A 22 1.75 1.79 11.22
N LEU A 23 1.50 1.46 9.95
CA LEU A 23 2.14 2.12 8.80
C LEU A 23 1.81 3.62 8.76
N TRP A 24 0.53 3.98 8.92
CA TRP A 24 0.10 5.38 8.84
C TRP A 24 0.71 6.24 9.95
N ALA A 25 0.76 5.71 11.19
CA ALA A 25 1.37 6.43 12.31
C ALA A 25 2.89 6.58 12.10
N GLY A 26 3.55 5.55 11.58
CA GLY A 26 4.97 5.60 11.26
C GLY A 26 5.29 6.67 10.22
N LEU A 27 4.49 6.75 9.14
CA LEU A 27 4.65 7.77 8.10
C LEU A 27 4.45 9.18 8.66
N VAL A 28 3.40 9.41 9.47
CA VAL A 28 3.12 10.72 10.08
C VAL A 28 4.27 11.14 11.01
N VAL A 29 4.67 10.27 11.95
CA VAL A 29 5.75 10.59 12.91
C VAL A 29 7.07 10.82 12.19
N ALA A 30 7.41 10.01 11.19
CA ALA A 30 8.62 10.19 10.41
C ALA A 30 8.60 11.51 9.61
N ALA A 31 7.47 11.87 8.99
CA ALA A 31 7.33 13.12 8.25
C ALA A 31 7.47 14.35 9.15
N PHE A 32 6.80 14.37 10.31
CA PHE A 32 6.95 15.45 11.29
C PHE A 32 8.36 15.53 11.85
N THR A 33 8.98 14.38 12.16
CA THR A 33 10.37 14.34 12.64
C THR A 33 11.30 14.91 11.58
N LEU A 34 11.15 14.52 10.31
CA LEU A 34 11.96 15.05 9.23
C LEU A 34 11.76 16.56 9.08
N GLY A 35 10.50 17.01 9.05
CA GLY A 35 10.13 18.43 8.91
C GLY A 35 10.71 19.31 10.02
N VAL A 36 10.70 18.85 11.28
CA VAL A 36 11.30 19.60 12.42
C VAL A 36 12.80 19.81 12.25
N PHE A 37 13.51 18.88 11.60
CA PHE A 37 14.96 18.96 11.41
C PHE A 37 15.38 19.63 10.09
N THR A 38 14.49 19.73 9.10
CA THR A 38 14.80 20.25 7.77
C THR A 38 14.12 21.57 7.42
N LEU A 39 12.98 21.89 8.05
CA LEU A 39 12.16 23.06 7.72
C LEU A 39 11.99 23.99 8.94
N PRO A 40 11.81 25.30 8.73
CA PRO A 40 11.36 26.20 9.78
C PRO A 40 9.94 25.86 10.23
N PHE A 41 9.63 26.08 11.51
CA PHE A 41 8.34 25.68 12.11
C PHE A 41 7.10 26.21 11.37
N GLN A 42 7.19 27.43 10.82
CA GLN A 42 6.10 28.04 10.04
C GLN A 42 5.81 27.27 8.75
N HIS A 43 6.85 26.75 8.08
CA HIS A 43 6.70 25.98 6.86
C HIS A 43 6.07 24.60 7.12
N ILE A 44 6.31 23.99 8.28
CA ILE A 44 5.69 22.70 8.62
C ILE A 44 4.16 22.80 8.56
N TRP A 45 3.59 23.88 9.13
CA TRP A 45 2.15 24.10 9.09
C TRP A 45 1.64 24.40 7.67
N GLN A 46 2.37 25.23 6.92
CA GLN A 46 2.03 25.55 5.53
C GLN A 46 2.02 24.31 4.64
N GLU A 47 3.06 23.48 4.70
CA GLU A 47 3.18 22.23 3.93
C GLU A 47 2.12 21.20 4.35
N THR A 48 1.81 21.11 5.65
CA THR A 48 0.75 20.22 6.14
C THR A 48 -0.61 20.66 5.60
N TYR A 49 -0.91 21.95 5.65
CA TYR A 49 -2.15 22.49 5.12
C TYR A 49 -2.24 22.30 3.60
N ALA A 50 -1.18 22.66 2.87
CA ALA A 50 -1.09 22.49 1.43
C ALA A 50 -1.35 21.03 1.03
N THR A 51 -0.69 20.08 1.71
CA THR A 51 -0.86 18.64 1.48
C THR A 51 -2.30 18.16 1.72
N LEU A 52 -2.94 18.63 2.79
CA LEU A 52 -4.30 18.23 3.16
C LEU A 52 -5.38 18.87 2.27
N THR A 53 -5.08 20.01 1.64
CA THR A 53 -6.02 20.70 0.75
C THR A 53 -5.76 20.44 -0.74
N ASP A 54 -4.63 19.80 -1.09
CA ASP A 54 -4.28 19.51 -2.48
C ASP A 54 -5.31 18.54 -3.09
N PRO A 55 -6.06 18.96 -4.12
CA PRO A 55 -7.09 18.12 -4.72
C PRO A 55 -6.54 16.83 -5.33
N SER A 56 -5.30 16.84 -5.85
CA SER A 56 -4.66 15.67 -6.44
C SER A 56 -4.32 14.64 -5.37
N ILE A 57 -3.80 15.09 -4.22
CA ILE A 57 -3.49 14.22 -3.07
C ILE A 57 -4.78 13.63 -2.49
N LEU A 58 -5.82 14.45 -2.35
CA LEU A 58 -7.12 14.00 -1.87
C LEU A 58 -7.77 12.99 -2.84
N LEU A 59 -7.75 13.28 -4.15
CA LEU A 59 -8.28 12.39 -5.17
C LEU A 59 -7.52 11.05 -5.21
N LEU A 60 -6.18 11.10 -5.13
CA LEU A 60 -5.35 9.90 -5.06
C LEU A 60 -5.67 9.09 -3.80
N SER A 61 -5.72 9.73 -2.64
CA SER A 61 -5.99 9.08 -1.36
C SER A 61 -7.37 8.43 -1.35
N PHE A 62 -8.37 9.14 -1.87
CA PHE A 62 -9.73 8.64 -2.02
C PHE A 62 -9.78 7.46 -3.00
N GLY A 63 -9.18 7.60 -4.18
CA GLY A 63 -9.13 6.54 -5.19
C GLY A 63 -8.45 5.27 -4.65
N VAL A 64 -7.30 5.41 -3.99
CA VAL A 64 -6.59 4.28 -3.35
C VAL A 64 -7.42 3.67 -2.22
N GLY A 65 -8.17 4.48 -1.46
CA GLY A 65 -9.07 4.00 -0.41
C GLY A 65 -10.28 3.22 -0.93
N LEU A 66 -10.79 3.54 -2.12
CA LEU A 66 -11.89 2.80 -2.76
C LEU A 66 -11.47 1.39 -3.20
N ILE A 67 -10.20 1.20 -3.53
CA ILE A 67 -9.72 -0.05 -4.11
C ILE A 67 -9.94 -1.26 -3.15
N PRO A 68 -9.54 -1.23 -1.87
CA PRO A 68 -9.91 -2.26 -0.90
C PRO A 68 -11.42 -2.45 -0.75
N MET A 69 -12.20 -1.38 -0.82
CA MET A 69 -13.66 -1.49 -0.71
C MET A 69 -14.23 -2.29 -1.87
N ILE A 70 -13.78 -2.04 -3.10
CA ILE A 70 -14.15 -2.83 -4.28
C ILE A 70 -13.71 -4.30 -4.10
N GLY A 71 -12.48 -4.53 -3.65
CA GLY A 71 -11.99 -5.88 -3.38
C GLY A 71 -12.86 -6.63 -2.36
N GLY A 72 -13.24 -5.95 -1.28
CA GLY A 72 -14.11 -6.49 -0.23
C GLY A 72 -15.54 -6.76 -0.71
N THR A 73 -16.15 -5.84 -1.48
CA THR A 73 -17.49 -6.06 -2.04
C THR A 73 -17.50 -7.20 -3.05
N MET A 74 -16.48 -7.33 -3.89
CA MET A 74 -16.31 -8.47 -4.81
C MET A 74 -16.12 -9.80 -4.07
N GLU A 75 -15.45 -9.77 -2.91
CA GLU A 75 -15.29 -10.96 -2.07
C GLU A 75 -16.62 -11.39 -1.43
N LEU A 76 -17.37 -10.45 -0.86
CA LEU A 76 -18.67 -10.69 -0.20
C LEU A 76 -19.77 -11.10 -1.18
N SER A 77 -19.81 -10.51 -2.37
CA SER A 77 -20.80 -10.80 -3.41
C SER A 77 -20.54 -12.10 -4.18
N GLY A 78 -19.42 -12.78 -3.92
CA GLY A 78 -19.04 -14.00 -4.64
C GLY A 78 -18.42 -13.76 -6.02
N LEU A 79 -18.47 -12.53 -6.56
CA LEU A 79 -17.90 -12.15 -7.87
C LEU A 79 -16.43 -12.53 -8.02
N MET A 80 -15.68 -12.49 -6.92
CA MET A 80 -14.27 -12.91 -6.92
C MET A 80 -14.11 -14.40 -7.26
N ASN A 81 -15.02 -15.26 -6.82
CA ASN A 81 -15.01 -16.69 -7.16
C ASN A 81 -15.39 -16.90 -8.62
N ASP A 82 -16.39 -16.17 -9.10
CA ASP A 82 -16.83 -16.24 -10.50
C ASP A 82 -15.70 -15.83 -11.45
N LEU A 83 -14.97 -14.76 -11.11
CA LEU A 83 -13.80 -14.32 -11.86
C LEU A 83 -12.71 -15.40 -11.94
N ILE A 84 -12.40 -16.06 -10.81
CA ILE A 84 -11.43 -17.16 -10.76
C ILE A 84 -11.90 -18.34 -11.63
N ASN A 85 -13.16 -18.75 -11.49
CA ASN A 85 -13.71 -19.92 -12.17
C ASN A 85 -13.85 -19.71 -13.69
N ASN A 86 -14.21 -18.50 -14.11
CA ASN A 86 -14.41 -18.16 -15.53
C ASN A 86 -13.09 -18.01 -16.30
N LEU A 87 -11.99 -17.66 -15.62
CA LEU A 87 -10.69 -17.46 -16.28
C LEU A 87 -10.05 -18.77 -16.79
N ARG A 88 -10.60 -19.96 -16.44
CA ARG A 88 -10.20 -21.31 -16.92
C ARG A 88 -8.69 -21.61 -16.94
N ILE A 89 -7.88 -20.84 -16.22
CA ILE A 89 -6.44 -21.03 -16.07
C ILE A 89 -6.16 -21.80 -14.77
N GLY A 90 -5.14 -22.66 -14.81
CA GLY A 90 -4.76 -23.43 -13.63
C GLY A 90 -4.39 -22.52 -12.44
N LYS A 91 -4.69 -22.94 -11.21
CA LYS A 91 -4.47 -22.17 -9.98
C LYS A 91 -3.05 -21.57 -9.88
N ARG A 92 -2.04 -22.32 -10.33
CA ARG A 92 -0.64 -21.88 -10.36
C ARG A 92 -0.41 -20.70 -11.30
N LEU A 93 -1.00 -20.74 -12.49
CA LEU A 93 -0.89 -19.66 -13.46
C LEU A 93 -1.69 -18.43 -13.01
N PHE A 94 -2.88 -18.63 -12.45
CA PHE A 94 -3.69 -17.55 -11.89
C PHE A 94 -2.96 -16.82 -10.74
N SER A 95 -2.29 -17.55 -9.85
CA SER A 95 -1.53 -16.96 -8.73
C SER A 95 -0.38 -16.05 -9.17
N ALA A 96 0.13 -16.23 -10.39
CA ALA A 96 1.17 -15.38 -10.99
C ALA A 96 0.57 -14.28 -11.87
N PHE A 97 -0.48 -14.59 -12.63
CA PHE A 97 -1.08 -13.67 -13.59
C PHE A 97 -1.93 -12.59 -12.93
N SER A 98 -2.67 -12.93 -11.87
CA SER A 98 -3.54 -11.97 -11.17
C SER A 98 -2.77 -10.84 -10.49
N PRO A 99 -1.63 -11.07 -9.79
CA PRO A 99 -0.81 -9.96 -9.33
C PRO A 99 -0.17 -9.21 -10.50
N ALA A 100 0.28 -9.87 -11.58
CA ALA A 100 0.88 -9.18 -12.72
C ALA A 100 -0.06 -8.20 -13.42
N LEU A 101 -1.29 -8.61 -13.72
CA LEU A 101 -2.29 -7.72 -14.32
C LEU A 101 -2.66 -6.57 -13.39
N LEU A 102 -2.92 -6.87 -12.11
CA LEU A 102 -3.30 -5.85 -11.14
C LEU A 102 -2.10 -4.96 -10.76
N GLY A 103 -0.88 -5.44 -10.93
CA GLY A 103 0.37 -4.71 -10.74
C GLY A 103 0.54 -3.54 -11.72
N MET A 104 -0.18 -3.54 -12.84
CA MET A 104 -0.26 -2.41 -13.76
C MET A 104 -1.05 -1.21 -13.19
N LEU A 105 -1.82 -1.41 -12.11
CA LEU A 105 -2.45 -0.33 -11.35
C LEU A 105 -1.39 0.40 -10.49
N PRO A 106 -1.68 1.64 -10.02
CA PRO A 106 -0.81 2.33 -9.08
C PRO A 106 -0.36 1.42 -7.93
N ILE A 107 0.90 1.57 -7.48
CA ILE A 107 1.58 0.69 -6.52
C ILE A 107 0.72 0.27 -5.31
N PRO A 108 -0.07 1.14 -4.64
CA PRO A 108 -0.94 0.67 -3.56
C PRO A 108 -2.17 -0.11 -4.09
N GLY A 109 -2.77 0.33 -5.19
CA GLY A 109 -3.99 -0.24 -5.74
C GLY A 109 -3.85 -1.70 -6.20
N GLY A 110 -2.78 -2.00 -6.93
CA GLY A 110 -2.54 -3.37 -7.36
C GLY A 110 -2.36 -4.35 -6.20
N ALA A 111 -1.83 -3.89 -5.05
CA ALA A 111 -1.52 -4.72 -3.89
C ALA A 111 -2.80 -5.14 -3.19
N LEU A 112 -3.69 -4.15 -3.05
CA LEU A 112 -4.91 -4.25 -2.28
C LEU A 112 -5.94 -5.14 -2.99
N LEU A 113 -6.00 -5.14 -4.33
CA LEU A 113 -6.88 -6.05 -5.09
C LEU A 113 -6.30 -7.45 -5.31
N SER A 114 -5.00 -7.57 -5.54
CA SER A 114 -4.36 -8.87 -5.79
C SER A 114 -4.25 -9.73 -4.55
N ALA A 115 -4.14 -9.12 -3.36
CA ALA A 115 -4.04 -9.85 -2.09
C ALA A 115 -5.23 -10.80 -1.80
N PRO A 116 -6.50 -10.36 -1.83
CA PRO A 116 -7.64 -11.26 -1.61
C PRO A 116 -7.77 -12.33 -2.70
N LEU A 117 -7.46 -12.00 -3.96
CA LEU A 117 -7.42 -12.96 -5.07
C LEU A 117 -6.42 -14.08 -4.83
N LEU A 118 -5.18 -13.71 -4.51
CA LEU A 118 -4.11 -14.66 -4.25
C LEU A 118 -4.42 -15.53 -3.03
N LYS A 119 -5.03 -14.95 -1.99
CA LYS A 119 -5.47 -15.70 -0.81
C LYS A 119 -6.50 -16.78 -1.14
N LYS A 120 -7.40 -16.53 -2.11
CA LYS A 120 -8.39 -17.53 -2.56
C LYS A 120 -7.77 -18.64 -3.41
N VAL A 121 -6.78 -18.32 -4.24
CA VAL A 121 -6.16 -19.29 -5.17
C VAL A 121 -5.04 -20.09 -4.53
N ALA A 122 -4.25 -19.48 -3.66
CA ALA A 122 -3.13 -20.09 -2.95
C ALA A 122 -3.50 -20.56 -1.53
N LYS A 123 -4.73 -21.07 -1.34
CA LYS A 123 -5.16 -21.69 -0.07
C LYS A 123 -4.18 -22.81 0.32
N GLY A 124 -3.73 -22.81 1.57
CA GLY A 124 -2.74 -23.77 2.09
C GLY A 124 -1.28 -23.34 1.97
N THR A 125 -0.98 -22.15 1.44
CA THR A 125 0.35 -21.54 1.50
C THR A 125 0.45 -20.53 2.65
N SER A 126 1.65 -20.36 3.22
CA SER A 126 1.87 -19.39 4.29
C SER A 126 1.64 -17.96 3.79
N GLY A 127 1.16 -17.08 4.67
CA GLY A 127 0.96 -15.66 4.34
C GLY A 127 2.24 -15.00 3.80
N VAL A 128 3.41 -15.38 4.34
CA VAL A 128 4.72 -14.91 3.85
C VAL A 128 4.95 -15.27 2.39
N LYS A 129 4.64 -16.52 2.01
CA LYS A 129 4.79 -16.98 0.62
C LYS A 129 3.79 -16.28 -0.30
N GLN A 130 2.56 -16.06 0.15
CA GLN A 130 1.55 -15.30 -0.60
C GLN A 130 2.00 -13.85 -0.82
N SER A 131 2.46 -13.16 0.23
CA SER A 131 3.01 -11.81 0.10
C SER A 131 4.21 -11.78 -0.86
N GLY A 132 5.11 -12.76 -0.79
CA GLY A 132 6.25 -12.88 -1.70
C GLY A 132 5.82 -13.04 -3.16
N ILE A 133 4.87 -13.95 -3.44
CA ILE A 133 4.30 -14.13 -4.79
C ILE A 133 3.63 -12.83 -5.26
N ASN A 134 2.87 -12.18 -4.38
CA ASN A 134 2.19 -10.93 -4.71
C ASN A 134 3.17 -9.83 -5.10
N VAL A 135 4.24 -9.63 -4.32
CA VAL A 135 5.26 -8.62 -4.61
C VAL A 135 6.03 -8.97 -5.89
N TRP A 136 6.45 -10.24 -6.03
CA TRP A 136 7.30 -10.69 -7.13
C TRP A 136 6.62 -10.59 -8.49
N PHE A 137 5.36 -10.97 -8.61
CA PHE A 137 4.65 -10.92 -9.90
C PHE A 137 4.06 -9.54 -10.21
N ARG A 138 4.02 -8.62 -9.24
CA ARG A 138 3.53 -7.24 -9.45
C ARG A 138 4.59 -6.29 -10.03
N HIS A 139 5.84 -6.71 -10.05
CA HIS A 139 6.99 -5.97 -10.58
C HIS A 139 7.63 -6.81 -11.70
#